data_AF-A0A4Q4BZA0-F1
#
_entry.id   AF-A0A4Q4BZA0-F1
#
_cell.length_a   1.000
_cell.length_b   1.000
_cell.length_c   1.000
_cell.angle_alpha   90.00
_cell.angle_beta   90.00
_cell.angle_gamma   90.00
#
_symmetry.space_group_name_H-M   'P 1'
#
loop_
_entity.id
_entity.type
_entity.pdbx_description
1 polymer ?
#
loop_
_entity_poly.entity_id
_entity_poly.type
_entity_poly.pdbx_seq_one_letter_code
_entity_poly.pdbx_strand_id
1 'polypeptide(L)'
;MFRSLFDNPVILLVLIVLIVVLLGWKRLPDMARSLGRSSRILKSEIDEMKTEKQSKASSETVEGEATRRDAAAPRDNAPHDGATRADERRDY
;
A
#
# COMPACT_ATOMS: atom_id res chain seq x y z
N MET A 1 -18.76 28.46 13.42
CA MET A 1 -17.71 28.32 14.45
C MET A 1 -16.57 27.39 14.02
N PHE A 2 -16.84 26.22 13.41
CA PHE A 2 -15.78 25.31 12.94
C PHE A 2 -14.97 25.81 11.72
N ARG A 3 -15.53 26.69 10.86
CA ARG A 3 -14.82 27.24 9.69
C ARG A 3 -13.51 27.94 10.08
N SER A 4 -13.53 28.71 11.17
CA SER A 4 -12.37 29.44 11.70
C SER A 4 -11.18 28.56 12.10
N LEU A 5 -11.41 27.26 12.34
CA LEU A 5 -10.34 26.30 12.63
C LEU A 5 -9.61 25.86 11.35
N PHE A 6 -10.30 25.83 10.21
CA PHE A 6 -9.75 25.40 8.92
C PHE A 6 -9.22 26.57 8.09
N ASP A 7 -9.77 27.78 8.29
CA ASP A 7 -9.34 28.98 7.55
C ASP A 7 -8.07 29.60 8.14
N ASN A 8 -7.64 29.19 9.34
CA ASN A 8 -6.41 29.67 9.95
C ASN A 8 -5.23 28.74 9.62
N PRO A 9 -4.25 29.20 8.80
CA PRO A 9 -3.13 28.37 8.39
C PRO A 9 -2.27 27.90 9.57
N VAL A 10 -2.22 28.67 10.66
CA VAL A 10 -1.46 28.30 11.87
C VAL A 10 -2.13 27.13 12.60
N ILE A 11 -3.46 27.13 12.70
CA ILE A 11 -4.19 26.03 13.35
C ILE A 11 -4.02 24.74 12.56
N LEU A 12 -4.11 24.83 11.23
CA LEU A 12 -3.86 23.68 10.36
C LEU A 12 -2.45 23.11 10.55
N LEU A 13 -1.43 23.97 10.63
CA LEU A 13 -0.05 23.55 10.87
C LEU A 13 0.10 22.83 12.22
N VAL A 14 -0.43 23.40 13.30
CA VAL A 14 -0.40 22.80 14.64
C VAL A 14 -1.09 21.44 14.65
N LEU A 15 -2.25 21.31 13.99
CA LEU A 15 -2.97 20.04 13.89
C LEU A 15 -2.15 18.98 13.15
N ILE A 16 -1.53 19.33 12.03
CA ILE A 16 -0.65 18.42 11.27
C ILE A 16 0.52 17.97 12.14
N VAL A 17 1.17 18.89 12.85
CA VAL A 17 2.27 18.55 13.76
C VAL A 17 1.80 17.59 14.86
N LEU A 18 0.63 17.82 15.45
CA LEU A 18 0.07 16.95 16.48
C LEU A 18 -0.18 15.53 15.95
N ILE A 19 -0.75 15.42 14.74
CA ILE A 19 -0.95 14.16 14.03
C ILE A 19 0.40 13.46 13.78
N VAL A 20 1.43 14.20 13.32
CA VAL A 20 2.78 13.66 13.09
C VAL A 20 3.43 13.16 14.39
N VAL A 21 3.25 13.86 15.50
CA VAL A 21 3.81 13.44 16.80
C VAL A 21 3.13 12.18 17.31
N LEU A 22 1.79 12.10 17.22
CA LEU A 22 1.02 10.95 17.71
C LEU A 22 1.20 9.70 16.83
N LEU A 23 1.20 9.86 15.52
CA LEU A 23 1.35 8.75 14.57
C LEU A 23 2.83 8.41 14.33
N GLY A 24 3.72 9.38 14.44
CA GLY A 24 5.13 9.27 14.06
C GLY A 24 5.36 9.62 12.58
N TRP A 25 6.45 10.33 12.32
CA TRP A 25 6.86 10.82 11.00
C TRP A 25 6.93 9.74 9.90
N LYS A 26 7.24 8.48 10.25
CA LYS A 26 7.32 7.35 9.31
C LYS A 26 5.98 6.65 9.09
N ARG A 27 5.01 6.75 10.01
CA ARG A 27 3.71 6.06 9.90
C ARG A 27 2.73 6.81 9.02
N LEU A 28 2.75 8.14 9.02
CA LEU A 28 1.94 8.96 8.11
C LEU A 28 2.11 8.58 6.62
N PRO A 29 3.34 8.57 6.07
CA PRO A 29 3.55 8.21 4.67
C PRO A 29 3.27 6.73 4.41
N ASP A 30 3.58 5.82 5.34
CA ASP A 30 3.31 4.39 5.16
C ASP A 30 1.81 4.08 5.15
N MET A 31 1.01 4.70 6.04
CA MET A 31 -0.44 4.57 6.04
C MET A 31 -1.06 5.17 4.79
N ALA A 32 -0.60 6.35 4.36
CA ALA A 32 -1.06 6.94 3.09
C ALA A 32 -0.73 6.03 1.89
N ARG A 33 0.44 5.40 1.87
CA ARG A 33 0.85 4.46 0.80
C ARG A 33 0.03 3.16 0.82
N SER A 34 -0.34 2.63 1.98
CA SER A 34 -1.17 1.41 2.04
C SER A 34 -2.63 1.71 1.68
N LEU A 35 -3.18 2.82 2.19
CA LEU A 35 -4.52 3.30 1.84
C LEU A 35 -4.61 3.66 0.35
N GLY A 36 -3.56 4.27 -0.21
CA GLY A 36 -3.47 4.59 -1.64
C GLY A 36 -3.58 3.35 -2.53
N ARG A 37 -2.92 2.24 -2.17
CA ARG A 37 -3.01 0.97 -2.91
C ARG A 37 -4.43 0.40 -2.91
N SER A 38 -5.11 0.38 -1.77
CA SER A 38 -6.51 -0.10 -1.69
C SER A 38 -7.49 0.85 -2.39
N SER A 39 -7.27 2.17 -2.29
CA SER A 39 -8.10 3.17 -2.95
C SER A 39 -8.05 3.08 -4.48
N ARG A 40 -6.94 2.61 -5.08
CA ARG A 40 -6.84 2.43 -6.53
C ARG A 40 -7.78 1.36 -7.04
N ILE A 41 -7.92 0.27 -6.29
CA ILE A 41 -8.80 -0.86 -6.61
C ILE A 41 -10.26 -0.43 -6.48
N LEU A 42 -10.59 0.22 -5.36
CA LEU A 42 -11.93 0.78 -5.15
C LEU A 42 -12.27 1.86 -6.18
N LYS A 43 -11.28 2.70 -6.53
CA LYS A 43 -11.45 3.71 -7.57
C LYS A 43 -11.74 3.04 -8.91
N SER A 44 -11.04 1.98 -9.32
CA SER A 44 -11.37 1.29 -10.58
C SER A 44 -12.75 0.66 -10.58
N GLU A 45 -13.22 0.09 -9.46
CA GLU A 45 -14.56 -0.51 -9.36
C GLU A 45 -15.67 0.57 -9.39
N ILE A 46 -15.47 1.69 -8.68
CA ILE A 46 -16.40 2.83 -8.72
C ILE A 46 -16.37 3.52 -10.09
N ASP A 47 -15.18 3.63 -10.70
CA ASP A 47 -14.99 4.24 -12.00
C ASP A 47 -15.56 3.35 -13.10
N GLU A 48 -15.54 2.02 -12.96
CA GLU A 48 -16.26 1.10 -13.84
C GLU A 48 -17.75 1.41 -13.78
N MET A 49 -18.37 1.43 -12.59
CA MET A 49 -19.79 1.78 -12.42
C MET A 49 -20.17 3.17 -12.96
N LYS A 50 -19.26 4.15 -12.89
CA LYS A 50 -19.44 5.49 -13.49
C LYS A 50 -19.20 5.47 -14.99
N THR A 51 -18.23 4.70 -15.45
CA THR A 51 -17.87 4.50 -16.84
C THR A 51 -18.98 3.73 -17.55
N GLU A 52 -19.71 2.81 -16.96
CA GLU A 52 -20.89 2.20 -17.62
C GLU A 52 -21.96 3.26 -17.98
N LYS A 53 -22.00 4.38 -17.24
CA LYS A 53 -22.83 5.54 -17.56
C LYS A 53 -22.18 6.53 -18.55
N GLN A 54 -20.86 6.47 -18.77
CA GLN A 54 -20.08 7.43 -19.57
C GLN A 54 -19.35 6.81 -20.80
N SER A 55 -19.25 5.47 -20.90
CA SER A 55 -18.53 4.64 -21.89
C SER A 55 -19.21 4.58 -23.26
N LYS A 56 -19.98 5.60 -23.59
CA LYS A 56 -20.31 5.93 -24.98
C LYS A 56 -19.30 6.93 -25.58
N ALA A 57 -18.39 7.52 -24.79
CA ALA A 57 -17.68 8.72 -25.23
C ALA A 57 -16.13 8.76 -25.13
N SER A 58 -15.42 7.84 -24.47
CA SER A 58 -13.94 7.99 -24.35
C SER A 58 -13.23 6.66 -24.10
N SER A 59 -13.01 5.88 -25.15
CA SER A 59 -12.11 4.71 -25.16
C SER A 59 -10.88 5.03 -26.00
N GLU A 60 -9.98 5.87 -25.50
CA GLU A 60 -8.60 5.99 -26.01
C GLU A 60 -7.76 6.85 -25.07
N THR A 61 -6.87 6.22 -24.30
CA THR A 61 -5.49 6.68 -23.98
C THR A 61 -4.93 5.69 -22.95
N VAL A 62 -3.96 4.90 -23.38
CA VAL A 62 -3.15 4.01 -22.55
C VAL A 62 -1.81 4.69 -22.30
N GLU A 63 -1.38 4.87 -21.06
CA GLU A 63 0.04 4.98 -20.63
C GLU A 63 0.09 5.10 -19.10
N GLY A 64 1.01 4.52 -18.33
CA GLY A 64 2.20 3.72 -18.63
C GLY A 64 2.78 3.24 -17.29
N GLU A 65 3.51 2.14 -17.34
CA GLU A 65 4.23 1.52 -16.23
C GLU A 65 5.33 2.46 -15.69
N ALA A 66 5.35 2.73 -14.37
CA ALA A 66 6.55 3.23 -13.69
C ALA A 66 6.58 2.92 -12.18
N THR A 67 7.61 2.15 -11.81
CA THR A 67 8.46 2.27 -10.61
C THR A 67 8.05 1.60 -9.27
N ARG A 68 8.66 0.43 -8.99
CA ARG A 68 9.65 0.20 -7.90
C ARG A 68 9.82 -1.32 -7.65
N ARG A 69 10.76 -2.00 -8.29
CA ARG A 69 12.13 -2.22 -7.79
C ARG A 69 12.56 -1.18 -6.73
N ASP A 70 13.04 -1.66 -5.58
CA ASP A 70 13.61 -0.92 -4.42
C ASP A 70 12.74 -0.85 -3.15
N ALA A 71 12.79 -1.93 -2.37
CA ALA A 71 13.33 -1.91 -1.00
C ALA A 71 13.50 -3.36 -0.50
N ALA A 72 14.75 -3.82 -0.45
CA ALA A 72 15.19 -5.17 -0.12
C ALA A 72 14.85 -5.64 1.31
N ALA A 73 14.66 -6.96 1.46
CA ALA A 73 15.15 -7.70 2.62
C ALA A 73 15.56 -9.14 2.19
N PRO A 74 16.65 -9.70 2.74
CA PRO A 74 17.31 -10.91 2.25
C PRO A 74 16.52 -12.18 2.60
N ARG A 75 16.38 -13.10 1.65
CA ARG A 75 16.02 -14.50 1.97
C ARG A 75 17.31 -15.28 2.17
N ASP A 76 17.91 -15.10 3.33
CA ASP A 76 18.74 -16.14 3.92
C ASP A 76 17.77 -17.21 4.45
N ASN A 77 17.86 -18.42 3.91
CA ASN A 77 17.30 -19.69 4.39
C ASN A 77 17.43 -20.72 3.26
N ALA A 78 18.65 -21.18 3.04
CA ALA A 78 18.90 -22.57 2.67
C ALA A 78 19.56 -23.23 3.90
N PRO A 79 19.53 -24.56 4.08
CA PRO A 79 19.08 -25.59 3.16
C PRO A 79 18.10 -26.62 3.76
N HIS A 80 17.46 -27.35 2.85
CA HIS A 80 16.70 -28.57 3.08
C HIS A 80 17.44 -29.58 3.98
N ASP A 81 16.80 -30.00 5.07
CA ASP A 81 17.16 -31.24 5.75
C ASP A 81 15.91 -32.12 5.90
N GLY A 82 15.64 -32.88 4.83
CA GLY A 82 14.52 -33.80 4.69
C GLY A 82 14.90 -35.03 3.90
N ALA A 83 16.18 -35.41 3.92
CA ALA A 83 16.72 -36.51 3.14
C ALA A 83 17.74 -37.34 3.94
N THR A 84 17.33 -37.82 5.11
CA THR A 84 17.79 -39.12 5.64
C THR A 84 16.65 -40.12 5.51
N ARG A 85 16.32 -40.41 4.24
CA ARG A 85 15.99 -41.78 3.86
C ARG A 85 17.30 -42.54 3.79
N ALA A 86 17.24 -43.79 4.26
CA ALA A 86 18.23 -44.85 4.14
C ALA A 86 19.11 -45.07 5.37
N ASP A 87 19.11 -46.34 5.75
CA ASP A 87 19.89 -47.04 6.76
C ASP A 87 19.42 -47.05 8.22
N GLU A 88 19.52 -48.26 8.76
CA GLU A 88 19.41 -48.70 10.15
C GLU A 88 18.06 -49.28 10.60
N ARG A 89 18.05 -50.60 10.84
CA ARG A 89 17.00 -51.43 11.49
C ARG A 89 16.07 -52.18 10.53
N ARG A 90 16.60 -52.84 9.50
CA ARG A 90 16.88 -54.29 9.57
C ARG A 90 17.53 -54.74 10.87
N ASP A 91 16.99 -55.83 11.42
CA ASP A 91 17.58 -56.70 12.45
C ASP A 91 17.25 -56.33 13.91
N TYR A 92 16.13 -56.88 14.42
CA TYR A 92 16.07 -57.84 15.55
C TYR A 92 14.65 -58.39 15.72
#